data_AF-L8DAB4-F1
#
_entry.id   AF-L8DAB4-F1
#
_cell.length_a   1.000
_cell.length_b   1.000
_cell.length_c   1.000
_cell.angle_alpha   90.00
_cell.angle_beta   90.00
_cell.angle_gamma   90.00
#
_symmetry.space_group_name_H-M   'P 1'
#
loop_
_entity.id
_entity.type
_entity.pdbx_description
1 polymer ?
#
loop_
_entity_poly.entity_id
_entity_poly.type
_entity_poly.pdbx_seq_one_letter_code
_entity_poly.pdbx_strand_id
1 'polypeptide(L)'
;MTFETLALCAAVGLFGPLLTLPSRLRIPVVIGELCAGIAFGYTGFGVIDPHEQTLSFLAQVGFALVMFVAGSQVPIRDPRLRIGLGVGAARAVAVGLLATAVGWAVAAAFDSPHLGLYAVLMASSSAAVIMPIVESTTMSTPGSMTLLPQIAIADAVCIVALPLVIDPPRAGPAALGSATVLIAAGITFFVLRHFDVSGLRHRVHHLSAQRKLALELRLNLILLFGLAALAVHTHSSVMLAGFCFGLAVAAIGEPRRLAKQLFAITEGFLGPLYFVWLGASLDF
;
A
#
# COMPACT_ATOMS: atom_id res chain seq x y z
N MET A 1 0.08 -0.88 25.60
CA MET A 1 -1.25 -0.55 25.05
C MET A 1 -2.32 -1.15 25.95
N THR A 2 -3.40 -0.43 26.27
CA THR A 2 -4.56 -0.97 27.00
C THR A 2 -5.74 -1.20 26.04
N PHE A 3 -6.74 -1.99 26.45
CA PHE A 3 -7.99 -2.13 25.68
C PHE A 3 -8.72 -0.80 25.51
N GLU A 4 -8.55 0.14 26.44
CA GLU A 4 -9.11 1.49 26.36
C GLU A 4 -8.48 2.26 25.19
N THR A 5 -7.15 2.23 25.05
CA THR A 5 -6.46 2.85 23.91
C THR A 5 -6.87 2.20 22.59
N LEU A 6 -7.02 0.87 22.56
CA LEU A 6 -7.47 0.18 21.35
C LEU A 6 -8.90 0.53 20.97
N ALA A 7 -9.80 0.56 21.95
CA ALA A 7 -11.19 0.96 21.75
C ALA A 7 -11.28 2.43 21.33
N LEU A 8 -10.44 3.31 21.90
CA LEU A 8 -10.31 4.69 21.47
C LEU A 8 -9.84 4.77 20.02
N CYS A 9 -8.76 4.10 19.64
CA CYS A 9 -8.29 4.10 18.24
C CYS A 9 -9.37 3.59 17.27
N ALA A 10 -10.10 2.54 17.63
CA ALA A 10 -11.20 2.03 16.82
C ALA A 10 -12.37 3.03 16.72
N ALA A 11 -12.73 3.69 17.83
CA ALA A 11 -13.76 4.71 17.85
C ALA A 11 -13.36 5.97 17.06
N VAL A 12 -12.09 6.38 17.18
CA VAL A 12 -11.49 7.49 16.44
C VAL A 12 -11.43 7.16 14.94
N GLY A 13 -11.18 5.90 14.58
CA GLY A 13 -11.25 5.43 13.19
C GLY A 13 -12.64 5.61 12.54
N LEU A 14 -13.73 5.65 13.33
CA LEU A 14 -15.07 5.91 12.81
C LEU A 14 -15.25 7.35 12.31
N PHE A 15 -14.35 8.28 12.67
CA PHE A 15 -14.38 9.65 12.12
C PHE A 15 -14.22 9.65 10.61
N GLY A 16 -13.48 8.71 10.02
CA GLY A 16 -13.37 8.55 8.58
C GLY A 16 -14.75 8.41 7.91
N PRO A 17 -15.49 7.31 8.19
CA PRO A 17 -16.84 7.13 7.67
C PRO A 17 -17.81 8.26 8.04
N LEU A 18 -17.74 8.78 9.27
CA LEU A 18 -18.58 9.89 9.74
C LEU A 18 -18.37 11.18 8.93
N LEU A 19 -17.14 11.49 8.52
CA LEU A 19 -16.85 12.65 7.67
C LEU A 19 -17.39 12.49 6.25
N THR A 20 -17.57 11.24 5.79
CA THR A 20 -18.07 10.91 4.46
C THR A 20 -19.59 10.73 4.39
N LEU A 21 -20.29 10.71 5.53
CA LEU A 21 -21.75 10.63 5.60
C LEU A 21 -22.46 11.77 4.82
N PRO A 22 -22.00 13.03 4.90
CA PRO A 22 -22.58 14.10 4.11
C PRO A 22 -22.20 13.93 2.63
N SER A 23 -23.18 13.58 1.78
CA SER A 23 -22.98 13.41 0.33
C SER A 23 -22.44 14.65 -0.40
N ARG A 24 -22.45 15.82 0.26
CA ARG A 24 -21.86 17.08 -0.23
C ARG A 24 -20.34 17.13 -0.08
N LEU A 25 -19.77 16.44 0.91
CA LEU A 25 -18.34 16.41 1.20
C LEU A 25 -17.78 15.11 0.62
N ARG A 26 -17.30 15.15 -0.63
CA ARG A 26 -16.65 14.02 -1.32
C ARG A 26 -15.20 13.83 -0.83
N ILE A 27 -15.01 13.82 0.48
CA ILE A 27 -13.69 13.70 1.10
C ILE A 27 -13.37 12.20 1.25
N PRO A 28 -12.18 11.73 0.84
CA PRO A 28 -11.72 10.37 1.14
C PRO A 28 -11.75 10.04 2.64
N VAL A 29 -12.24 8.85 3.00
CA VAL A 29 -12.35 8.34 4.39
C VAL A 29 -11.03 8.48 5.17
N VAL A 30 -9.91 8.17 4.51
CA VAL A 30 -8.55 8.24 5.07
C VAL A 30 -8.22 9.61 5.64
N ILE A 31 -8.74 10.70 5.05
CA ILE A 31 -8.50 12.06 5.55
C ILE A 31 -9.15 12.25 6.92
N GLY A 32 -10.36 11.72 7.14
CA GLY A 32 -11.02 11.79 8.44
C GLY A 32 -10.25 11.02 9.52
N GLU A 33 -9.72 9.85 9.19
CA GLU A 33 -8.88 9.04 10.09
C GLU A 33 -7.56 9.75 10.44
N LEU A 34 -6.89 10.36 9.45
CA LEU A 34 -5.68 11.15 9.66
C LEU A 34 -5.93 12.39 10.53
N CYS A 35 -6.97 13.17 10.23
CA CYS A 35 -7.32 14.35 11.02
C CYS A 35 -7.67 13.97 12.46
N ALA A 36 -8.36 12.85 12.66
CA ALA A 36 -8.67 12.36 13.99
C ALA A 36 -7.39 11.90 14.71
N GLY A 37 -6.46 11.23 14.02
CA GLY A 37 -5.12 10.94 14.53
C GLY A 37 -4.37 12.19 14.99
N ILE A 38 -4.32 13.24 14.16
CA ILE A 38 -3.67 14.52 14.50
C ILE A 38 -4.32 15.13 15.76
N ALA A 39 -5.65 15.17 15.80
CA ALA A 39 -6.38 15.75 16.93
C ALA A 39 -6.14 15.01 18.25
N PHE A 40 -6.02 13.68 18.23
CA PHE A 40 -5.88 12.86 19.44
C PHE A 40 -4.44 12.42 19.74
N GLY A 41 -3.49 12.67 18.84
CA GLY A 41 -2.09 12.28 18.97
C GLY A 41 -1.17 13.38 19.50
N TYR A 42 0.11 13.30 19.10
CA TYR A 42 1.20 14.09 19.67
C TYR A 42 0.96 15.61 19.61
N THR A 43 0.44 16.11 18.49
CA THR A 43 0.19 17.56 18.26
C THR A 43 -1.11 18.08 18.85
N GLY A 44 -2.06 17.20 19.16
CA GLY A 44 -3.38 17.55 19.65
C GLY A 44 -3.54 17.32 21.15
N PHE A 45 -4.49 16.44 21.51
CA PHE A 45 -4.80 16.14 22.91
C PHE A 45 -3.79 15.22 23.61
N GLY A 46 -2.85 14.60 22.88
CA GLY A 46 -1.81 13.73 23.44
C GLY A 46 -2.35 12.45 24.10
N VAL A 47 -3.57 12.02 23.75
CA VAL A 47 -4.23 10.84 24.36
C VAL A 47 -3.71 9.55 23.73
N ILE A 48 -3.41 9.59 22.43
CA ILE A 48 -2.81 8.48 21.69
C ILE A 48 -1.30 8.70 21.66
N ASP A 49 -0.54 7.84 22.33
CA ASP A 49 0.92 7.83 22.26
C ASP A 49 1.38 7.02 21.03
N PRO A 50 1.88 7.66 19.96
CA PRO A 50 2.35 6.97 18.75
C PRO A 50 3.65 6.17 18.98
N HIS A 51 4.40 6.45 20.06
CA HIS A 51 5.67 5.78 20.36
C HIS A 51 5.47 4.47 21.13
N GLU A 52 4.24 4.16 21.55
CA GLU A 52 3.93 2.90 22.19
C GLU A 52 4.13 1.73 21.21
N GLN A 53 4.98 0.77 21.62
CA GLN A 53 5.48 -0.28 20.73
C GLN A 53 4.38 -1.18 20.17
N THR A 54 3.37 -1.51 20.97
CA THR A 54 2.27 -2.40 20.55
C THR A 54 1.39 -1.73 19.50
N LEU A 55 1.06 -0.46 19.69
CA LEU A 55 0.27 0.34 18.76
C LEU A 55 1.04 0.54 17.45
N SER A 56 2.32 0.90 17.53
CA SER A 56 3.20 1.04 16.37
C SER A 56 3.31 -0.28 15.58
N PHE A 57 3.48 -1.40 16.27
CA PHE A 57 3.48 -2.73 15.62
C PHE A 57 2.14 -3.04 14.94
N LEU A 58 1.01 -2.79 15.61
CA LEU A 58 -0.32 -3.02 15.04
C LEU A 58 -0.59 -2.11 13.83
N ALA A 59 -0.12 -0.87 13.87
CA ALA A 59 -0.17 0.06 12.75
C ALA A 59 0.71 -0.42 11.58
N GLN A 60 1.90 -0.97 11.82
CA GLN A 60 2.73 -1.57 10.77
C GLN A 60 2.07 -2.81 10.14
N VAL A 61 1.38 -3.63 10.93
CA VAL A 61 0.57 -4.74 10.41
C VAL A 61 -0.55 -4.22 9.51
N GLY A 62 -1.25 -3.17 9.94
CA GLY A 62 -2.27 -2.49 9.13
C GLY A 62 -1.69 -1.92 7.83
N PHE A 63 -0.54 -1.27 7.91
CA PHE A 63 0.16 -0.73 6.74
C PHE A 63 0.54 -1.82 5.74
N ALA A 64 1.10 -2.95 6.19
CA ALA A 64 1.42 -4.09 5.34
C ALA A 64 0.18 -4.61 4.60
N LEU A 65 -0.95 -4.70 5.30
CA LEU A 65 -2.23 -5.14 4.75
C LEU A 65 -2.84 -4.14 3.76
N VAL A 66 -2.77 -2.84 4.05
CA VAL A 66 -3.22 -1.77 3.12
C VAL A 66 -2.39 -1.83 1.84
N MET A 67 -1.07 -1.99 1.95
CA MET A 67 -0.18 -2.10 0.80
C MET A 67 -0.35 -3.41 0.04
N PHE A 68 -0.67 -4.51 0.73
CA PHE A 68 -1.10 -5.76 0.09
C PHE A 68 -2.38 -5.57 -0.73
N VAL A 69 -3.39 -4.91 -0.17
CA VAL A 69 -4.65 -4.61 -0.88
C VAL A 69 -4.34 -3.77 -2.12
N ALA A 70 -3.55 -2.70 -1.98
CA ALA A 70 -3.15 -1.85 -3.10
C ALA A 70 -2.43 -2.64 -4.20
N GLY A 71 -1.44 -3.48 -3.85
CA GLY A 71 -0.74 -4.33 -4.80
C GLY A 71 -1.64 -5.37 -5.49
N SER A 72 -2.63 -5.91 -4.76
CA SER A 72 -3.56 -6.92 -5.28
C SER A 72 -4.55 -6.37 -6.32
N GLN A 73 -4.76 -5.05 -6.33
CA GLN A 73 -5.63 -4.36 -7.28
C GLN A 73 -4.91 -3.98 -8.58
N VAL A 74 -3.58 -4.16 -8.65
CA VAL A 74 -2.82 -3.84 -9.86
C VAL A 74 -3.24 -4.81 -10.98
N PRO A 75 -3.73 -4.31 -12.13
CA PRO A 75 -4.27 -5.13 -13.22
C PRO A 75 -3.17 -5.77 -14.09
N ILE A 76 -2.27 -6.56 -13.48
CA ILE A 76 -1.08 -7.15 -14.14
C ILE A 76 -1.44 -8.07 -15.31
N ARG A 77 -2.63 -8.68 -15.24
CA ARG A 77 -3.13 -9.61 -16.25
C ARG A 77 -3.86 -8.92 -17.40
N ASP A 78 -4.10 -7.61 -17.33
CA ASP A 78 -4.75 -6.88 -18.41
C ASP A 78 -3.79 -6.79 -19.62
N PRO A 79 -4.16 -7.32 -20.80
CA PRO A 79 -3.36 -7.22 -22.01
C PRO A 79 -3.00 -5.77 -22.37
N ARG A 80 -3.84 -4.81 -21.99
CA ARG A 80 -3.61 -3.36 -22.19
C ARG A 80 -2.34 -2.88 -21.51
N LEU A 81 -1.96 -3.49 -20.38
CA LEU A 81 -0.72 -3.17 -19.68
C LEU A 81 0.52 -3.45 -20.56
N ARG A 82 0.50 -4.57 -21.29
CA ARG A 82 1.62 -4.98 -22.15
C ARG A 82 1.70 -4.15 -23.43
N ILE A 83 0.54 -3.88 -24.05
CA ILE A 83 0.45 -3.11 -25.29
C ILE A 83 0.84 -1.64 -25.05
N GLY A 84 0.44 -1.07 -23.90
CA GLY A 84 0.75 0.30 -23.51
C GLY A 84 2.07 0.50 -22.76
N LEU A 85 2.87 -0.55 -22.53
CA LEU A 85 4.02 -0.49 -21.62
C LEU A 85 5.06 0.55 -22.04
N GLY A 86 5.39 0.63 -23.33
CA GLY A 86 6.39 1.57 -23.83
C GLY A 86 5.95 3.03 -23.65
N VAL A 87 4.70 3.34 -24.02
CA VAL A 87 4.12 4.69 -23.84
C VAL A 87 3.97 5.02 -22.36
N GLY A 88 3.50 4.07 -21.55
CA GLY A 88 3.34 4.23 -20.11
C GLY A 88 4.67 4.46 -19.40
N ALA A 89 5.72 3.74 -19.78
CA ALA A 89 7.08 3.93 -19.26
C ALA A 89 7.63 5.31 -19.64
N ALA A 90 7.51 5.71 -20.90
CA ALA A 90 7.95 7.04 -21.35
C ALA A 90 7.25 8.16 -20.58
N ARG A 91 5.94 8.03 -20.34
CA ARG A 91 5.19 8.99 -19.52
C ARG A 91 5.55 8.95 -18.05
N ALA A 92 5.78 7.77 -17.48
CA ALA A 92 6.23 7.64 -16.09
C ALA A 92 7.60 8.31 -15.89
N VAL A 93 8.51 8.16 -16.85
CA VAL A 93 9.79 8.89 -16.88
C VAL A 93 9.57 10.39 -17.00
N ALA A 94 8.72 10.85 -17.93
CA ALA A 94 8.43 12.27 -18.09
C ALA A 94 7.83 12.89 -16.81
N VAL A 95 6.88 12.20 -16.17
CA VAL A 95 6.29 12.60 -14.88
C VAL A 95 7.34 12.59 -13.78
N GLY A 96 8.19 11.57 -13.72
CA GLY A 96 9.29 11.50 -12.74
C GLY A 96 10.28 12.66 -12.89
N LEU A 97 10.64 13.03 -14.13
CA LEU A 97 11.50 14.18 -14.40
C LEU A 97 10.84 15.50 -14.00
N LEU A 98 9.57 15.69 -14.34
CA LEU A 98 8.79 16.86 -13.92
C LEU A 98 8.65 16.93 -12.39
N ALA A 99 8.35 15.82 -11.74
CA ALA A 99 8.27 15.71 -10.29
C ALA A 99 9.60 16.01 -9.62
N THR A 100 10.72 15.60 -10.23
CA THR A 100 12.07 15.93 -9.74
C THR A 100 12.35 17.43 -9.89
N ALA A 101 11.96 18.05 -11.01
CA ALA A 101 12.11 19.49 -11.21
C ALA A 101 11.27 20.30 -10.20
N VAL A 102 10.03 19.89 -9.95
CA VAL A 102 9.17 20.49 -8.91
C VAL A 102 9.75 20.26 -7.52
N GLY A 103 10.20 19.04 -7.23
CA GLY A 103 10.84 18.70 -5.97
C GLY A 103 12.10 19.51 -5.70
N TRP A 104 12.89 19.78 -6.74
CA TRP A 104 14.04 20.70 -6.67
C TRP A 104 13.61 22.14 -6.39
N ALA A 105 12.55 22.63 -7.05
CA ALA A 105 12.03 23.99 -6.80
C ALA A 105 11.55 24.15 -5.35
N VAL A 106 10.89 23.15 -4.78
CA VAL A 106 10.48 23.14 -3.37
C VAL A 106 11.70 23.07 -2.44
N ALA A 107 12.65 22.17 -2.72
CA ALA A 107 13.87 22.04 -1.93
C ALA A 107 14.67 23.37 -1.90
N ALA A 108 14.77 24.06 -3.04
CA ALA A 108 15.44 25.36 -3.14
C ALA A 108 14.67 26.48 -2.44
N ALA A 109 13.34 26.47 -2.46
CA ALA A 109 12.52 27.50 -1.82
C ALA A 109 12.52 27.40 -0.27
N PHE A 110 12.67 26.19 0.28
CA PHE A 110 12.61 25.93 1.72
C PHE A 110 13.95 25.47 2.33
N ASP A 111 15.05 25.55 1.57
CA ASP A 111 16.41 25.12 1.95
C ASP A 111 16.46 23.70 2.57
N SER A 112 15.68 22.79 1.99
CA SER A 112 15.48 21.43 2.51
C SER A 112 16.41 20.42 1.81
N PRO A 113 17.14 19.57 2.55
CA PRO A 113 18.05 18.57 1.96
C PRO A 113 17.32 17.37 1.32
N HIS A 114 15.98 17.33 1.39
CA HIS A 114 15.17 16.15 1.07
C HIS A 114 14.59 16.15 -0.35
N LEU A 115 15.34 16.61 -1.35
CA LEU A 115 14.90 16.68 -2.75
C LEU A 115 14.29 15.36 -3.25
N GLY A 116 14.96 14.24 -2.95
CA GLY A 116 14.48 12.93 -3.38
C GLY A 116 13.10 12.63 -2.81
N LEU A 117 12.83 12.97 -1.55
CA LEU A 117 11.53 12.70 -0.93
C LEU A 117 10.44 13.48 -1.64
N TYR A 118 10.66 14.76 -1.92
CA TYR A 118 9.71 15.57 -2.67
C TYR A 118 9.50 15.04 -4.09
N ALA A 119 10.56 14.59 -4.77
CA ALA A 119 10.45 14.01 -6.10
C ALA A 119 9.60 12.73 -6.10
N VAL A 120 9.83 11.81 -5.16
CA VAL A 120 9.07 10.55 -5.04
C VAL A 120 7.61 10.83 -4.65
N LEU A 121 7.38 11.73 -3.71
CA LEU A 121 6.01 12.09 -3.28
C LEU A 121 5.21 12.75 -4.41
N MET A 122 5.84 13.62 -5.21
CA MET A 122 5.19 14.28 -6.35
C MET A 122 4.99 13.35 -7.54
N ALA A 123 5.85 12.33 -7.70
CA ALA A 123 5.73 11.34 -8.76
C ALA A 123 4.70 10.23 -8.44
N SER A 124 4.43 9.99 -7.16
CA SER A 124 3.51 8.94 -6.70
C SER A 124 2.10 9.20 -7.21
N SER A 125 1.43 8.14 -7.68
CA SER A 125 0.04 8.19 -8.14
C SER A 125 -0.84 7.23 -7.35
N SER A 126 -2.12 7.15 -7.67
CA SER A 126 -3.03 6.20 -7.04
C SER A 126 -4.00 5.62 -8.06
N ALA A 127 -3.71 4.38 -8.49
CA ALA A 127 -4.60 3.62 -9.36
C ALA A 127 -5.99 3.42 -8.76
N ALA A 128 -6.07 3.25 -7.44
CA ALA A 128 -7.30 2.97 -6.70
C ALA A 128 -8.34 4.11 -6.81
N VAL A 129 -7.89 5.35 -7.03
CA VAL A 129 -8.78 6.51 -7.17
C VAL A 129 -9.03 6.86 -8.65
N ILE A 130 -8.00 6.78 -9.48
CA ILE A 130 -8.10 7.19 -10.89
C ILE A 130 -8.96 6.20 -11.70
N MET A 131 -8.84 4.90 -11.45
CA MET A 131 -9.55 3.87 -12.21
C MET A 131 -11.08 3.97 -12.08
N PRO A 132 -11.66 4.06 -10.86
CA PRO A 132 -13.11 4.28 -10.73
C PRO A 132 -13.59 5.57 -11.39
N ILE A 133 -12.79 6.64 -11.35
CA ILE A 133 -13.13 7.91 -12.01
C ILE A 133 -13.20 7.70 -13.53
N VAL A 134 -12.15 7.13 -14.12
CA VAL A 134 -12.06 6.87 -15.56
C VAL A 134 -13.15 5.90 -16.05
N GLU A 135 -13.52 4.90 -15.25
CA GLU A 135 -14.60 3.97 -15.57
C GLU A 135 -16.01 4.60 -15.39
N SER A 136 -16.16 5.54 -14.46
CA SER A 136 -17.44 6.23 -14.20
C SER A 136 -17.80 7.27 -15.26
N THR A 137 -16.80 7.89 -15.90
CA THR A 137 -17.00 8.72 -17.08
C THR A 137 -17.05 7.80 -18.31
N THR A 138 -18.08 7.90 -19.15
CA THR A 138 -18.18 7.20 -20.44
C THR A 138 -17.13 7.65 -21.48
N MET A 139 -16.01 8.22 -21.03
CA MET A 139 -14.87 8.63 -21.84
C MET A 139 -14.00 7.41 -22.14
N SER A 140 -14.52 6.55 -23.01
CA SER A 140 -13.79 5.51 -23.72
C SER A 140 -12.85 6.14 -24.77
N THR A 141 -12.04 7.11 -24.37
CA THR A 141 -11.07 7.79 -25.24
C THR A 141 -9.78 6.95 -25.25
N PRO A 142 -9.06 6.80 -26.38
CA PRO A 142 -7.83 6.00 -26.47
C PRO A 142 -6.76 6.32 -25.40
N GLY A 143 -6.80 7.52 -24.80
CA GLY A 143 -5.92 7.95 -23.72
C GLY A 143 -6.10 7.20 -22.39
N SER A 144 -7.31 6.76 -22.03
CA SER A 144 -7.55 6.04 -20.75
C SER A 144 -6.80 4.71 -20.68
N MET A 145 -6.62 4.06 -21.83
CA MET A 145 -5.89 2.80 -21.99
C MET A 145 -4.38 2.91 -21.72
N THR A 146 -3.84 4.14 -21.74
CA THR A 146 -2.40 4.41 -21.55
C THR A 146 -2.04 4.93 -20.17
N LEU A 147 -3.02 5.30 -19.34
CA LEU A 147 -2.81 5.77 -17.97
C LEU A 147 -2.47 4.61 -17.03
N LEU A 148 -3.10 3.46 -17.24
CA LEU A 148 -2.99 2.30 -16.36
C LEU A 148 -1.56 1.72 -16.30
N PRO A 149 -0.83 1.50 -17.42
CA PRO A 149 0.58 1.13 -17.36
C PRO A 149 1.47 2.23 -16.73
N GLN A 150 1.19 3.51 -17.00
CA GLN A 150 1.95 4.62 -16.41
C GLN A 150 1.83 4.64 -14.89
N ILE A 151 0.61 4.56 -14.36
CA ILE A 151 0.34 4.58 -12.91
C ILE A 151 1.01 3.37 -12.24
N ALA A 152 0.84 2.17 -12.80
CA ALA A 152 1.44 0.96 -12.23
C ALA A 152 2.98 1.02 -12.20
N ILE A 153 3.61 1.55 -13.24
CA ILE A 153 5.07 1.74 -13.28
C ILE A 153 5.50 2.80 -12.27
N ALA A 154 4.81 3.95 -12.25
CA ALA A 154 5.13 5.04 -11.33
C ALA A 154 5.03 4.59 -9.87
N ASP A 155 3.96 3.90 -9.49
CA ASP A 155 3.75 3.40 -8.13
C ASP A 155 4.82 2.35 -7.76
N ALA A 156 5.12 1.40 -8.66
CA ALA A 156 6.17 0.40 -8.41
C ALA A 156 7.54 1.05 -8.23
N VAL A 157 7.89 2.03 -9.07
CA VAL A 157 9.16 2.77 -8.97
C VAL A 157 9.21 3.58 -7.69
N CYS A 158 8.14 4.29 -7.32
CA CYS A 158 8.08 5.09 -6.11
C CYS A 158 8.21 4.23 -4.84
N ILE A 159 7.55 3.07 -4.79
CA ILE A 159 7.63 2.15 -3.65
C ILE A 159 9.05 1.61 -3.44
N VAL A 160 9.76 1.31 -4.54
CA VAL A 160 11.17 0.86 -4.49
C VAL A 160 12.12 2.02 -4.19
N ALA A 161 11.84 3.22 -4.71
CA ALA A 161 12.67 4.40 -4.50
C ALA A 161 12.56 4.95 -3.07
N LEU A 162 11.38 4.87 -2.45
CA LEU A 162 11.10 5.43 -1.14
C LEU A 162 12.14 5.05 -0.05
N PRO A 163 12.46 3.76 0.20
CA PRO A 163 13.45 3.40 1.22
C PRO A 163 14.86 3.93 0.91
N LEU A 164 15.21 4.17 -0.36
CA LEU A 164 16.51 4.71 -0.77
C LEU A 164 16.64 6.20 -0.48
N VAL A 165 15.49 6.88 -0.48
CA VAL A 165 15.38 8.33 -0.46
C VAL A 165 15.09 8.86 0.94
N ILE A 166 14.47 8.05 1.81
CA ILE A 166 14.22 8.39 3.22
C ILE A 166 15.53 8.57 3.99
N ASP A 167 16.52 7.69 3.80
CA ASP A 167 17.80 7.73 4.51
C ASP A 167 18.97 7.55 3.51
N PRO A 168 19.37 8.63 2.79
CA PRO A 168 20.41 8.56 1.75
C PRO A 168 21.75 7.96 2.24
N PRO A 169 22.25 8.27 3.46
CA PRO A 169 23.42 7.60 4.01
C PRO A 169 23.30 6.07 4.10
N ARG A 170 22.08 5.54 4.28
CA ARG A 170 21.80 4.09 4.33
C ARG A 170 21.17 3.55 3.05
N ALA A 171 21.25 4.28 1.93
CA ALA A 171 20.67 3.87 0.66
C ALA A 171 21.24 2.54 0.14
N GLY A 172 22.53 2.24 0.38
CA GLY A 172 23.16 0.98 -0.02
C GLY A 172 22.51 -0.24 0.65
N PRO A 173 22.49 -0.32 2.00
CA PRO A 173 21.75 -1.35 2.72
C PRO A 173 20.26 -1.41 2.33
N ALA A 174 19.60 -0.26 2.20
CA ALA A 174 18.18 -0.21 1.79
C ALA A 174 17.93 -0.76 0.39
N ALA A 175 18.87 -0.56 -0.55
CA ALA A 175 18.81 -1.14 -1.90
C ALA A 175 18.97 -2.66 -1.87
N LEU A 176 19.94 -3.16 -1.09
CA LEU A 176 20.12 -4.60 -0.89
C LEU A 176 18.90 -5.23 -0.22
N GLY A 177 18.31 -4.57 0.78
CA GLY A 177 17.09 -5.03 1.42
C GLY A 177 15.90 -5.06 0.48
N SER A 178 15.71 -3.99 -0.30
CA SER A 178 14.65 -3.92 -1.29
C SER A 178 14.81 -5.00 -2.37
N ALA A 179 16.05 -5.25 -2.84
CA ALA A 179 16.34 -6.36 -3.75
C ALA A 179 16.03 -7.73 -3.12
N THR A 180 16.38 -7.91 -1.84
CA THR A 180 16.11 -9.15 -1.09
C THR A 180 14.60 -9.41 -0.97
N VAL A 181 13.81 -8.39 -0.65
CA VAL A 181 12.35 -8.47 -0.59
C VAL A 181 11.75 -8.77 -1.96
N LEU A 182 12.23 -8.12 -3.03
CA LEU A 182 11.80 -8.38 -4.40
C LEU A 182 12.07 -9.83 -4.84
N ILE A 183 13.26 -10.34 -4.53
CA ILE A 183 13.62 -11.74 -4.81
C ILE A 183 12.70 -12.69 -4.03
N ALA A 184 12.50 -12.45 -2.73
CA ALA A 184 11.63 -13.29 -1.90
C ALA A 184 10.17 -13.25 -2.37
N ALA A 185 9.66 -12.09 -2.79
CA ALA A 185 8.34 -11.95 -3.38
C ALA A 185 8.25 -12.71 -4.72
N GLY A 186 9.31 -12.67 -5.54
CA GLY A 186 9.41 -13.46 -6.77
C GLY A 186 9.38 -14.96 -6.51
N ILE A 187 10.12 -15.45 -5.52
CA ILE A 187 10.08 -16.86 -5.09
C ILE A 187 8.67 -17.22 -4.63
N THR A 188 8.04 -16.36 -3.82
CA THR A 188 6.65 -16.55 -3.35
C THR A 188 5.68 -16.65 -4.53
N PHE A 189 5.83 -15.79 -5.54
CA PHE A 189 5.03 -15.86 -6.77
C PHE A 189 5.21 -17.21 -7.49
N PHE A 190 6.45 -17.69 -7.68
CA PHE A 190 6.70 -18.97 -8.33
C PHE A 190 6.10 -20.15 -7.54
N VAL A 191 6.25 -20.15 -6.22
CA VAL A 191 5.67 -21.16 -5.33
C VAL A 191 4.16 -21.18 -5.48
N LEU A 192 3.51 -20.02 -5.34
CA LEU A 192 2.05 -19.92 -5.46
C LEU A 192 1.56 -20.30 -6.87
N ARG A 193 2.28 -19.89 -7.92
CA ARG A 193 1.98 -20.28 -9.30
C ARG A 193 2.09 -21.79 -9.51
N HIS A 194 3.09 -22.43 -8.93
CA HIS A 194 3.25 -23.88 -9.00
C HIS A 194 2.06 -24.62 -8.33
N PHE A 195 1.61 -24.13 -7.17
CA PHE A 195 0.43 -24.66 -6.49
C PHE A 195 -0.89 -24.44 -7.26
N ASP A 196 -0.98 -23.33 -8.00
CA ASP A 196 -2.14 -23.03 -8.84
C ASP A 196 -2.20 -23.95 -10.08
N VAL A 197 -1.08 -24.06 -10.81
CA VAL A 197 -0.98 -24.88 -12.04
C VAL A 197 -1.12 -26.37 -11.76
N SER A 198 -0.66 -26.86 -10.60
CA SER A 198 -0.78 -28.26 -10.20
C SER A 198 -2.20 -28.67 -9.77
N GLY A 199 -3.15 -27.73 -9.71
CA GLY A 199 -4.53 -28.00 -9.28
C GLY A 199 -4.68 -28.32 -7.78
N LEU A 200 -3.58 -28.36 -7.02
CA LEU A 200 -3.60 -28.52 -5.56
C LEU A 200 -4.35 -27.39 -4.88
N ARG A 201 -4.30 -26.16 -5.42
CA ARG A 201 -5.10 -25.04 -4.93
C ARG A 201 -6.59 -25.37 -4.86
N HIS A 202 -7.16 -26.00 -5.89
CA HIS A 202 -8.58 -26.40 -5.87
C HIS A 202 -8.87 -27.48 -4.83
N ARG A 203 -7.95 -28.43 -4.60
CA ARG A 203 -8.09 -29.44 -3.54
C ARG A 203 -8.01 -28.82 -2.14
N VAL A 204 -7.04 -27.94 -1.90
CA VAL A 204 -6.90 -27.20 -0.63
C VAL A 204 -8.11 -26.29 -0.41
N HIS A 205 -8.62 -25.65 -1.47
CA HIS A 205 -9.82 -24.83 -1.40
C HIS A 205 -11.04 -25.66 -1.00
N HIS A 206 -11.25 -26.82 -1.62
CA HIS A 206 -12.39 -27.67 -1.31
C HIS A 206 -12.31 -28.27 0.10
N LEU A 207 -11.12 -28.70 0.52
CA LEU A 207 -10.85 -29.18 1.88
C LEU A 207 -11.04 -28.08 2.93
N SER A 208 -10.56 -26.86 2.67
CA SER A 208 -10.70 -25.71 3.57
C SER A 208 -12.15 -25.23 3.66
N ALA A 209 -12.89 -25.21 2.54
CA ALA A 209 -14.31 -24.83 2.51
C ALA A 209 -15.19 -25.86 3.24
N GLN A 210 -14.92 -27.15 3.08
CA GLN A 210 -15.66 -28.21 3.77
C GLN A 210 -15.37 -28.23 5.29
N ARG A 211 -14.14 -27.91 5.71
CA ARG A 211 -13.71 -27.97 7.12
C ARG A 211 -13.62 -26.61 7.83
N LYS A 212 -13.98 -25.51 7.19
CA LYS A 212 -13.89 -24.12 7.71
C LYS A 212 -12.52 -23.76 8.29
N LEU A 213 -11.43 -24.28 7.74
CA LEU A 213 -10.08 -24.17 8.33
C LEU A 213 -9.41 -22.80 8.12
N ALA A 214 -9.98 -21.93 7.28
CA ALA A 214 -9.41 -20.63 6.90
C ALA A 214 -7.93 -20.73 6.45
N LEU A 215 -7.55 -21.86 5.84
CA LEU A 215 -6.16 -22.22 5.62
C LEU A 215 -5.47 -21.29 4.61
N GLU A 216 -6.21 -20.83 3.61
CA GLU A 216 -5.74 -19.83 2.64
C GLU A 216 -5.46 -18.47 3.28
N LEU A 217 -6.31 -18.02 4.22
CA LEU A 217 -6.09 -16.78 4.97
C LEU A 217 -4.81 -16.87 5.81
N ARG A 218 -4.66 -17.98 6.55
CA ARG A 218 -3.48 -18.21 7.41
C ARG A 218 -2.20 -18.25 6.59
N LEU A 219 -2.17 -18.97 5.47
CA LEU A 219 -1.01 -19.02 4.58
C LEU A 219 -0.66 -17.64 4.01
N ASN A 220 -1.65 -16.87 3.58
CA ASN A 220 -1.40 -15.52 3.08
C ASN A 220 -0.86 -14.59 4.17
N LEU A 221 -1.38 -14.66 5.39
CA LEU A 221 -0.84 -13.89 6.51
C LEU A 221 0.59 -14.33 6.86
N ILE A 222 0.90 -15.63 6.84
CA ILE A 222 2.26 -16.14 7.04
C ILE A 222 3.21 -15.58 5.98
N LEU A 223 2.80 -15.60 4.70
CA LEU A 223 3.62 -15.07 3.60
C LEU A 223 3.79 -13.54 3.71
N LEU A 224 2.70 -12.81 3.97
CA LEU A 224 2.74 -11.36 4.14
C LEU A 224 3.64 -10.94 5.31
N PHE A 225 3.43 -11.53 6.49
CA PHE A 225 4.23 -11.21 7.67
C PHE A 225 5.65 -11.73 7.57
N GLY A 226 5.89 -12.84 6.87
CA GLY A 226 7.24 -13.32 6.57
C GLY A 226 8.00 -12.33 5.68
N LEU A 227 7.37 -11.81 4.63
CA LEU A 227 7.95 -10.77 3.77
C LEU A 227 8.13 -9.44 4.51
N ALA A 228 7.17 -9.05 5.36
CA ALA A 228 7.28 -7.84 6.16
C ALA A 228 8.41 -7.94 7.19
N ALA A 229 8.55 -9.08 7.88
CA ALA A 229 9.66 -9.34 8.78
C ALA A 229 11.01 -9.27 8.03
N LEU A 230 11.09 -9.88 6.86
CA LEU A 230 12.28 -9.79 6.00
C LEU A 230 12.59 -8.34 5.61
N ALA A 231 11.59 -7.54 5.28
CA ALA A 231 11.78 -6.12 4.94
C ALA A 231 12.32 -5.32 6.13
N VAL A 232 11.75 -5.51 7.33
CA VAL A 232 12.21 -4.83 8.56
C VAL A 232 13.65 -5.23 8.90
N HIS A 233 13.98 -6.52 8.81
CA HIS A 233 15.33 -7.01 9.09
C HIS A 233 16.38 -6.55 8.06
N THR A 234 15.98 -6.33 6.82
CA THR A 234 16.90 -5.93 5.75
C THR A 234 16.94 -4.41 5.50
N HIS A 235 16.36 -3.61 6.40
CA HIS A 235 16.27 -2.15 6.27
C HIS A 235 15.54 -1.67 5.01
N SER A 236 14.61 -2.48 4.50
CA SER A 236 13.66 -2.10 3.47
C SER A 236 12.34 -1.61 4.10
N SER A 237 11.34 -1.32 3.28
CA SER A 237 10.04 -0.83 3.74
C SER A 237 9.01 -1.96 3.86
N VAL A 238 8.20 -1.91 4.92
CA VAL A 238 7.00 -2.76 5.05
C VAL A 238 6.03 -2.53 3.88
N MET A 239 6.04 -1.30 3.33
CA MET A 239 5.31 -0.92 2.12
C MET A 239 5.64 -1.83 0.93
N LEU A 240 6.93 -2.00 0.65
CA LEU A 240 7.43 -2.83 -0.45
C LEU A 240 7.00 -4.29 -0.27
N ALA A 241 7.15 -4.84 0.94
CA ALA A 241 6.76 -6.22 1.23
C ALA A 241 5.26 -6.47 0.97
N GLY A 242 4.39 -5.61 1.51
CA GLY A 242 2.95 -5.70 1.30
C GLY A 242 2.59 -5.59 -0.18
N PHE A 243 3.08 -4.55 -0.85
CA PHE A 243 2.77 -4.29 -2.25
C PHE A 243 3.26 -5.41 -3.17
N CYS A 244 4.50 -5.88 -3.03
CA CYS A 244 5.05 -6.97 -3.84
C CYS A 244 4.31 -8.30 -3.63
N PHE A 245 3.88 -8.59 -2.40
CA PHE A 245 3.04 -9.76 -2.15
C PHE A 245 1.67 -9.61 -2.82
N GLY A 246 1.05 -8.42 -2.73
CA GLY A 246 -0.19 -8.11 -3.43
C GLY A 246 -0.06 -8.30 -4.95
N LEU A 247 1.03 -7.78 -5.53
CA LEU A 247 1.38 -7.91 -6.94
C LEU A 247 1.51 -9.40 -7.35
N ALA A 248 2.20 -10.21 -6.53
CA ALA A 248 2.34 -11.64 -6.77
C ALA A 248 0.96 -12.34 -6.81
N VAL A 249 0.07 -12.01 -5.88
CA VAL A 249 -1.30 -12.54 -5.83
C VAL A 249 -2.13 -12.10 -7.05
N ALA A 250 -2.04 -10.82 -7.43
CA ALA A 250 -2.72 -10.28 -8.61
C ALA A 250 -2.29 -10.99 -9.91
N ALA A 251 -1.00 -11.31 -10.04
CA ALA A 251 -0.47 -11.99 -11.22
C ALA A 251 -1.00 -13.44 -11.38
N ILE A 252 -1.23 -14.15 -10.27
CA ILE A 252 -1.74 -15.54 -10.28
C ILE A 252 -3.21 -15.61 -10.70
N GLY A 253 -3.97 -14.53 -10.53
CA GLY A 253 -5.40 -14.48 -10.83
C GLY A 253 -6.23 -14.81 -9.59
N GLU A 254 -7.13 -13.87 -9.27
CA GLU A 254 -7.93 -13.86 -8.04
C GLU A 254 -8.59 -15.20 -7.72
N PRO A 255 -8.68 -15.58 -6.44
CA PRO A 255 -9.93 -16.01 -5.87
C PRO A 255 -10.51 -14.79 -5.14
N ARG A 256 -11.53 -14.13 -5.71
CA ARG A 256 -12.17 -12.90 -5.17
C ARG A 256 -12.55 -12.96 -3.69
N ARG A 257 -12.53 -14.12 -3.05
CA ARG A 257 -12.79 -14.33 -1.62
C ARG A 257 -11.60 -14.00 -0.71
N LEU A 258 -10.35 -14.24 -1.12
CA LEU A 258 -9.17 -14.00 -0.28
C LEU A 258 -8.84 -12.52 -0.14
N ALA A 259 -8.86 -11.80 -1.26
CA ALA A 259 -8.76 -10.35 -1.27
C ALA A 259 -9.89 -9.77 -0.42
N LYS A 260 -11.15 -10.20 -0.62
CA LYS A 260 -12.30 -9.71 0.17
C LYS A 260 -12.21 -10.00 1.68
N GLN A 261 -11.70 -11.14 2.10
CA GLN A 261 -11.56 -11.47 3.52
C GLN A 261 -10.46 -10.65 4.20
N LEU A 262 -9.30 -10.54 3.56
CA LEU A 262 -8.24 -9.66 4.06
C LEU A 262 -8.69 -8.20 4.00
N PHE A 263 -9.35 -7.79 2.93
CA PHE A 263 -9.94 -6.46 2.76
C PHE A 263 -10.90 -6.09 3.88
N ALA A 264 -11.77 -7.01 4.33
CA ALA A 264 -12.66 -6.73 5.47
C ALA A 264 -11.89 -6.47 6.76
N ILE A 265 -10.78 -7.18 7.00
CA ILE A 265 -9.92 -6.99 8.18
C ILE A 265 -9.10 -5.69 8.04
N THR A 266 -8.61 -5.41 6.83
CA THR A 266 -7.84 -4.21 6.49
C THR A 266 -8.72 -2.97 6.60
N GLU A 267 -9.79 -2.85 5.81
CA GLU A 267 -10.63 -1.67 5.80
C GLU A 267 -11.47 -1.52 7.07
N GLY A 268 -11.90 -2.62 7.67
CA GLY A 268 -12.78 -2.57 8.85
C GLY A 268 -12.06 -2.24 10.17
N PHE A 269 -10.74 -2.41 10.24
CA PHE A 269 -10.02 -2.26 11.50
C PHE A 269 -8.57 -1.80 11.36
N LEU A 270 -7.71 -2.57 10.69
CA LEU A 270 -6.26 -2.34 10.75
C LEU A 270 -5.80 -1.15 9.90
N GLY A 271 -6.50 -0.85 8.81
CA GLY A 271 -6.28 0.32 7.95
C GLY A 271 -6.62 1.62 8.70
N PRO A 272 -7.84 1.78 9.25
CA PRO A 272 -8.18 2.94 10.07
C PRO A 272 -7.21 3.14 11.23
N LEU A 273 -6.83 2.06 11.92
CA LEU A 273 -5.85 2.12 13.00
C LEU A 273 -4.48 2.63 12.53
N TYR A 274 -4.01 2.17 11.37
CA TYR A 274 -2.78 2.68 10.76
C TYR A 274 -2.86 4.18 10.45
N PHE A 275 -3.94 4.65 9.83
CA PHE A 275 -4.08 6.06 9.47
C PHE A 275 -4.25 6.96 10.70
N VAL A 276 -4.98 6.52 11.72
CA VAL A 276 -5.06 7.22 13.02
C VAL A 276 -3.68 7.29 13.67
N TRP A 277 -2.93 6.18 13.71
CA TRP A 277 -1.57 6.18 14.25
C TRP A 277 -0.61 7.09 13.45
N LEU A 278 -0.70 7.07 12.11
CA LEU A 278 0.10 7.93 11.25
C LEU A 278 -0.20 9.41 11.54
N GLY A 279 -1.48 9.79 11.63
CA GLY A 279 -1.88 11.15 12.01
C GLY A 279 -1.39 11.51 13.41
N ALA A 280 -1.47 10.58 14.37
CA ALA A 280 -1.04 10.80 15.74
C ALA A 280 0.47 10.98 15.88
N SER A 281 1.26 10.46 14.93
CA SER A 281 2.72 10.59 14.88
C SER A 281 3.23 11.90 14.28
N LEU A 282 2.35 12.72 13.70
CA LEU A 282 2.74 13.99 13.10
C LEU A 282 3.03 15.04 14.18
N ASP A 283 4.22 15.63 14.10
CA ASP A 283 4.72 16.72 14.93
C ASP A 283 4.78 18.01 14.08
N PHE A 284 4.03 19.03 14.48
CA PHE A 284 3.81 20.29 13.75
C PHE A 284 4.41 21.46 14.50
#